data_AF-A0A0T1SS35-F1
#
_entry.id   AF-A0A0T1SS35-F1
#
_cell.length_a   1.000
_cell.length_b   1.000
_cell.length_c   1.000
_cell.angle_alpha   90.00
_cell.angle_beta   90.00
_cell.angle_gamma   90.00
#
_symmetry.space_group_name_H-M   'P 1'
#
loop_
_entity.id
_entity.type
_entity.pdbx_description
1 polymer ?
#
loop_
_entity_poly.entity_id
_entity_poly.type
_entity_poly.pdbx_seq_one_letter_code
_entity_poly.pdbx_strand_id
1 'polypeptide(L)'
;MRRTNGPKALVVAALVLTGLLSACGAREPDPEQAAAWREDYCTRLSAWQRFAHDPAVRDNDDDPGLMAAAVLSAAKVVDREHLDHEGSHVLDDTAQAVAHDDRDAEGRVSAYCSAVGFETLMKY
;
A
#
# COMPACT_ATOMS: atom_id res chain seq x y z
N MET A 1 -13.34 36.20 60.26
CA MET A 1 -14.11 36.83 59.16
C MET A 1 -14.92 35.75 58.46
N ARG A 2 -16.24 35.92 58.35
CA ARG A 2 -17.24 34.94 57.84
C ARG A 2 -18.09 35.67 56.79
N ARG A 3 -18.19 35.15 55.56
CA ARG A 3 -19.21 35.49 54.54
C ARG A 3 -19.48 34.20 53.75
N THR A 4 -20.51 33.44 54.11
CA THR A 4 -21.92 33.45 53.63
C THR A 4 -22.13 32.73 52.30
N ASN A 5 -22.94 31.67 52.39
CA ASN A 5 -23.42 30.73 51.38
C ASN A 5 -24.32 31.38 50.30
N GLY A 6 -24.51 30.68 49.18
CA GLY A 6 -25.67 30.85 48.30
C GLY A 6 -25.52 30.23 46.91
N PRO A 7 -26.22 29.12 46.59
CA PRO A 7 -26.05 28.35 45.35
C PRO A 7 -26.96 28.87 44.23
N LYS A 8 -26.51 28.77 42.98
CA LYS A 8 -27.40 28.72 41.81
C LYS A 8 -26.83 27.74 40.78
N ALA A 9 -27.46 26.57 40.74
CA ALA A 9 -27.46 25.67 39.60
C ALA A 9 -28.07 26.36 38.37
N LEU A 10 -27.75 25.82 37.19
CA LEU A 10 -28.26 26.03 35.82
C LEU A 10 -27.03 26.22 34.89
N VAL A 11 -26.81 25.50 33.80
CA VAL A 11 -27.53 24.44 33.08
C VAL A 11 -26.47 23.67 32.28
N VAL A 12 -26.69 22.37 32.17
CA VAL A 12 -25.99 21.42 31.30
C VAL A 12 -25.96 21.92 29.85
N ALA A 13 -24.76 22.04 29.27
CA ALA A 13 -24.59 22.01 27.82
C ALA A 13 -23.54 20.94 27.50
N ALA A 14 -23.99 19.69 27.53
CA ALA A 14 -23.29 18.60 26.90
C ALA A 14 -23.29 18.87 25.39
N LEU A 15 -22.18 19.38 24.85
CA LEU A 15 -21.93 19.37 23.42
C LEU A 15 -21.54 17.94 23.02
N VAL A 16 -22.55 17.08 22.97
CA VAL A 16 -22.50 15.86 22.16
C VAL A 16 -22.67 16.33 20.72
N LEU A 17 -21.56 16.67 20.07
CA LEU A 17 -21.52 16.76 18.61
C LEU A 17 -21.45 15.33 18.05
N THR A 18 -22.59 14.64 18.11
CA THR A 18 -22.92 13.55 17.19
C THR A 18 -23.04 14.14 15.80
N GLY A 19 -21.90 14.27 15.12
CA GLY A 19 -21.79 14.51 13.69
C GLY A 19 -21.41 13.22 12.98
N LEU A 20 -22.37 12.31 12.86
CA LEU A 20 -22.35 11.26 11.82
C LEU A 20 -22.49 11.96 10.46
N LEU A 21 -21.38 12.46 9.93
CA LEU A 21 -21.28 12.80 8.51
C LEU A 21 -21.17 11.49 7.73
N SER A 22 -22.32 10.95 7.35
CA SER A 22 -22.41 9.82 6.43
C SER A 22 -21.73 10.14 5.10
N ALA A 23 -20.64 9.42 4.85
CA ALA A 23 -20.37 8.72 3.59
C ALA A 23 -20.29 9.58 2.31
N CYS A 24 -19.22 10.37 2.20
CA CYS A 24 -18.55 10.61 0.92
C CYS A 24 -17.09 11.03 1.17
N GLY A 25 -16.39 10.24 1.99
CA GLY A 25 -14.93 10.35 2.13
C GLY A 25 -14.36 9.03 1.64
N ALA A 26 -13.38 9.09 0.72
CA ALA A 26 -12.55 7.93 0.43
C ALA A 26 -12.08 7.36 1.78
N ARG A 27 -12.48 6.12 2.08
CA ARG A 27 -12.09 5.48 3.32
C ARG A 27 -10.63 5.11 3.16
N GLU A 28 -9.76 5.88 3.79
CA GLU A 28 -8.35 5.50 3.89
C GLU A 28 -8.28 4.09 4.49
N PRO A 29 -7.50 3.18 3.88
CA PRO A 29 -7.34 1.84 4.40
C PRO A 29 -6.75 1.90 5.81
N ASP A 30 -7.17 0.96 6.66
CA ASP A 30 -6.50 0.82 7.95
C ASP A 30 -5.03 0.36 7.75
N PRO A 31 -4.15 0.61 8.73
CA PRO A 31 -2.72 0.32 8.58
C PRO A 31 -2.40 -1.16 8.32
N GLU A 32 -3.22 -2.07 8.84
CA GLU A 32 -3.03 -3.52 8.66
C GLU A 32 -3.35 -3.92 7.21
N GLN A 33 -4.47 -3.42 6.69
CA GLN A 33 -4.87 -3.64 5.30
C GLN A 33 -3.86 -3.04 4.32
N ALA A 34 -3.34 -1.84 4.62
CA ALA A 34 -2.31 -1.20 3.81
C ALA A 34 -1.02 -2.01 3.80
N ALA A 35 -0.58 -2.54 4.94
CA ALA A 35 0.58 -3.42 5.02
C ALA A 35 0.38 -4.70 4.21
N ALA A 36 -0.80 -5.33 4.29
CA ALA A 36 -1.13 -6.53 3.55
C ALA A 36 -1.09 -6.31 2.02
N TRP A 37 -1.56 -5.17 1.52
CA TRP A 37 -1.48 -4.85 0.10
C TRP A 37 -0.04 -4.60 -0.38
N ARG A 38 0.79 -3.95 0.44
CA ARG A 38 2.22 -3.78 0.12
C ARG A 38 2.94 -5.13 0.13
N GLU A 39 2.64 -5.99 1.09
CA GLU A 39 3.21 -7.33 1.18
C GLU A 39 2.83 -8.20 -0.02
N ASP A 40 1.54 -8.20 -0.42
CA ASP A 40 1.07 -8.94 -1.61
C ASP A 40 1.79 -8.44 -2.87
N TYR A 41 1.92 -7.12 -3.03
CA TYR A 41 2.66 -6.54 -4.14
C TYR A 41 4.13 -6.98 -4.15
N CYS A 42 4.86 -6.80 -3.04
CA CYS A 42 6.28 -7.15 -2.96
C CYS A 42 6.53 -8.66 -3.11
N THR A 43 5.60 -9.48 -2.64
CA THR A 43 5.64 -10.93 -2.85
C THR A 43 5.54 -11.27 -4.33
N ARG A 44 4.55 -10.72 -5.04
CA ARG A 44 4.35 -10.97 -6.47
C ARG A 44 5.46 -10.38 -7.32
N LEU A 45 5.98 -9.21 -6.97
CA LEU A 45 7.16 -8.63 -7.62
C LEU A 45 8.35 -9.58 -7.50
N SER A 46 8.66 -10.07 -6.29
CA SER A 46 9.76 -11.02 -6.10
C SER A 46 9.59 -12.32 -6.88
N ALA A 47 8.35 -12.80 -7.01
CA ALA A 47 8.03 -14.02 -7.76
C ALA A 47 8.21 -13.79 -9.27
N TRP A 48 7.75 -12.65 -9.79
CA TRP A 48 7.98 -12.27 -11.18
C TRP A 48 9.47 -12.08 -11.46
N GLN A 49 10.25 -11.44 -10.58
CA GLN A 49 11.70 -11.27 -10.76
C GLN A 49 12.44 -12.62 -10.75
N ARG A 50 12.07 -13.53 -9.85
CA ARG A 50 12.57 -14.93 -9.88
C ARG A 50 12.31 -15.57 -11.22
N PHE A 51 11.07 -15.50 -11.68
CA PHE A 51 10.69 -16.04 -12.97
C PHE A 51 11.43 -15.35 -14.11
N ALA A 52 11.62 -14.03 -14.09
CA ALA A 52 12.29 -13.32 -15.17
C ALA A 52 13.78 -13.69 -15.26
N HIS A 53 14.45 -13.82 -14.11
CA HIS A 53 15.92 -13.87 -14.01
C HIS A 53 16.51 -15.24 -13.70
N ASP A 54 15.73 -16.19 -13.17
CA ASP A 54 16.18 -17.54 -12.86
C ASP A 54 15.69 -18.56 -13.92
N PRO A 55 16.58 -19.08 -14.78
CA PRO A 55 16.23 -20.08 -15.78
C PRO A 55 15.62 -21.35 -15.17
N ALA A 56 16.05 -21.74 -13.96
CA ALA A 56 15.53 -22.94 -13.29
C ALA A 56 14.08 -22.77 -12.84
N VAL A 57 13.62 -21.53 -12.64
CA VAL A 57 12.23 -21.21 -12.32
C VAL A 57 11.38 -21.18 -13.59
N ARG A 58 11.91 -20.61 -14.68
CA ARG A 58 11.22 -20.48 -15.98
C ARG A 58 10.79 -21.79 -16.61
N ASP A 59 11.54 -22.85 -16.34
CA ASP A 59 11.30 -24.18 -16.93
C ASP A 59 10.16 -24.95 -16.25
N ASN A 60 9.48 -24.39 -15.24
CA ASN A 60 8.38 -25.03 -14.51
C ASN A 60 6.99 -24.84 -15.14
N ASP A 61 6.90 -24.59 -16.44
CA ASP A 61 5.64 -24.34 -17.19
C ASP A 61 4.80 -23.14 -16.70
N ASP A 62 5.38 -22.25 -15.88
CA ASP A 62 4.72 -21.01 -15.46
C ASP A 62 4.53 -20.06 -16.66
N ASP A 63 3.31 -19.54 -16.83
CA ASP A 63 2.99 -18.64 -17.93
C ASP A 63 3.55 -17.22 -17.67
N PRO A 64 4.45 -16.69 -18.53
CA PRO A 64 5.02 -15.35 -18.36
C PRO A 64 3.96 -14.25 -18.26
N GLY A 65 2.88 -14.37 -19.03
CA GLY A 65 1.78 -13.42 -19.06
C GLY A 65 0.96 -13.43 -17.77
N LEU A 66 0.76 -14.60 -17.15
CA LEU A 66 0.10 -14.70 -15.84
C LEU A 66 0.96 -14.10 -14.73
N MET A 67 2.28 -14.33 -14.74
CA MET A 67 3.20 -13.74 -13.76
C MET A 67 3.21 -12.21 -13.86
N ALA A 68 3.30 -11.70 -15.10
CA ALA A 68 3.17 -10.28 -15.41
C ALA A 68 1.82 -9.69 -14.94
N ALA A 69 0.71 -10.36 -15.25
CA ALA A 69 -0.62 -9.91 -14.86
C ALA A 69 -0.81 -9.90 -13.34
N ALA A 70 -0.24 -10.87 -12.63
CA ALA A 70 -0.35 -11.00 -11.18
C ALA A 70 0.32 -9.82 -10.46
N VAL A 71 1.54 -9.45 -10.86
CA VAL A 71 2.25 -8.30 -10.26
C VAL A 71 1.59 -6.98 -10.64
N LEU A 72 1.14 -6.81 -11.90
CA LEU A 72 0.41 -5.62 -12.33
C LEU A 72 -0.92 -5.45 -11.60
N SER A 73 -1.62 -6.55 -11.31
CA SER A 73 -2.85 -6.52 -10.51
C SER A 73 -2.60 -6.00 -9.09
N ALA A 74 -1.51 -6.40 -8.45
CA ALA A 74 -1.18 -5.94 -7.11
C ALA A 74 -0.69 -4.48 -7.14
N ALA A 75 0.10 -4.09 -8.14
CA ALA A 75 0.54 -2.71 -8.34
C ALA A 75 -0.65 -1.74 -8.47
N LYS A 76 -1.72 -2.14 -9.19
CA LYS A 76 -2.97 -1.37 -9.29
C LYS A 76 -3.66 -1.16 -7.95
N VAL A 77 -3.54 -2.12 -7.03
CA VAL A 77 -4.08 -1.96 -5.67
C VAL A 77 -3.24 -0.93 -4.91
N VAL A 78 -1.91 -1.04 -4.95
CA VAL A 78 -1.02 -0.06 -4.30
C VAL A 78 -1.29 1.36 -4.81
N ASP A 79 -1.41 1.54 -6.12
CA ASP A 79 -1.69 2.84 -6.77
C ASP A 79 -3.08 3.39 -6.42
N ARG A 80 -4.13 2.57 -6.56
CA ARG A 80 -5.52 2.99 -6.26
C ARG A 80 -5.69 3.44 -4.81
N GLU A 81 -4.95 2.81 -3.91
CA GLU A 81 -5.05 3.04 -2.46
C GLU A 81 -4.02 4.08 -1.99
N HIS A 82 -3.31 4.72 -2.93
CA HIS A 82 -2.29 5.75 -2.67
C HIS A 82 -1.24 5.30 -1.64
N LEU A 83 -0.83 4.04 -1.76
CA LEU A 83 0.17 3.43 -0.88
C LEU A 83 1.60 3.57 -1.38
N ASP A 84 1.75 4.10 -2.59
CA ASP A 84 2.98 4.66 -3.11
C ASP A 84 3.38 5.93 -2.33
N HIS A 85 4.67 6.18 -2.16
CA HIS A 85 5.15 7.42 -1.53
C HIS A 85 5.26 8.53 -2.57
N GLU A 86 5.22 9.81 -2.15
CA GLU A 86 5.32 10.96 -3.07
C GLU A 86 6.48 10.80 -4.06
N GLY A 87 6.14 10.73 -5.35
CA GLY A 87 7.10 10.58 -6.46
C GLY A 87 7.44 9.14 -6.86
N SER A 88 6.95 8.13 -6.16
CA SER A 88 6.98 6.74 -6.63
C SER A 88 5.80 6.50 -7.57
N HIS A 89 6.04 5.87 -8.71
CA HIS A 89 4.99 5.47 -9.64
C HIS A 89 4.94 3.94 -9.71
N VAL A 90 4.61 3.27 -8.60
CA VAL A 90 4.68 1.80 -8.47
C VAL A 90 4.01 1.10 -9.65
N LEU A 91 2.81 1.55 -10.06
CA LEU A 91 2.10 0.95 -11.18
C LEU A 91 2.80 1.16 -12.52
N ASP A 92 3.25 2.39 -12.81
CA ASP A 92 3.93 2.71 -14.07
C ASP A 92 5.29 2.01 -14.15
N ASP A 93 6.10 2.11 -13.09
CA ASP A 93 7.40 1.45 -13.02
C ASP A 93 7.26 -0.08 -13.11
N THR A 94 6.23 -0.68 -12.49
CA THR A 94 5.95 -2.12 -12.65
C THR A 94 5.59 -2.43 -14.10
N ALA A 95 4.81 -1.58 -14.78
CA ALA A 95 4.46 -1.77 -16.18
C ALA A 95 5.68 -1.65 -17.10
N GLN A 96 6.55 -0.68 -16.88
CA GLN A 96 7.81 -0.54 -17.62
C GLN A 96 8.73 -1.75 -17.43
N ALA A 97 8.91 -2.20 -16.18
CA ALA A 97 9.73 -3.37 -15.87
C ALA A 97 9.21 -4.62 -16.57
N VAL A 98 7.89 -4.88 -16.48
CA VAL A 98 7.29 -6.13 -16.96
C VAL A 98 7.09 -6.14 -18.47
N ALA A 99 6.65 -5.04 -19.08
CA ALA A 99 6.28 -4.99 -20.49
C ALA A 99 7.44 -4.59 -21.41
N HIS A 100 8.41 -3.85 -20.88
CA HIS A 100 9.50 -3.27 -21.66
C HIS A 100 10.89 -3.73 -21.21
N ASP A 101 10.97 -4.64 -20.22
CA ASP A 101 12.25 -5.10 -19.64
C ASP A 101 13.11 -3.93 -19.13
N ASP A 102 12.44 -2.87 -18.64
CA ASP A 102 13.11 -1.67 -18.12
C ASP A 102 13.71 -1.97 -16.74
N ARG A 103 15.04 -2.17 -16.74
CA ARG A 103 15.82 -2.50 -15.53
C ARG A 103 15.90 -1.36 -14.53
N ASP A 104 15.82 -0.10 -14.98
CA ASP A 104 15.80 1.05 -14.07
C ASP A 104 14.45 1.13 -13.36
N ALA A 105 13.36 0.86 -14.08
CA ALA A 105 12.02 0.75 -13.50
C ALA A 105 11.92 -0.40 -12.50
N GLU A 106 12.48 -1.57 -12.85
CA GLU A 106 12.58 -2.71 -11.95
C GLU A 106 13.34 -2.34 -10.66
N GLY A 107 14.48 -1.66 -10.79
CA GLY A 107 15.26 -1.19 -9.64
C GLY A 107 14.47 -0.23 -8.74
N ARG A 108 13.66 0.67 -9.31
CA ARG A 108 12.80 1.59 -8.53
C ARG A 108 11.74 0.84 -7.73
N VAL A 109 11.06 -0.14 -8.32
CA VAL A 109 10.04 -0.92 -7.59
C VAL A 109 10.65 -1.85 -6.53
N SER A 110 11.85 -2.39 -6.75
CA SER A 110 12.59 -3.12 -5.70
C SER A 110 13.03 -2.20 -4.56
N ALA A 111 13.44 -0.96 -4.87
CA ALA A 111 13.77 0.04 -3.87
C ALA A 111 12.53 0.44 -3.04
N TYR A 112 11.37 0.58 -3.67
CA TYR A 112 10.09 0.79 -2.97
C TYR A 112 9.83 -0.34 -1.96
N CYS A 113 9.88 -1.60 -2.40
CA CYS A 113 9.65 -2.75 -1.51
C CYS A 113 10.65 -2.81 -0.34
N SER A 114 11.91 -2.41 -0.57
CA SER A 114 12.89 -2.31 0.50
C SER A 114 12.56 -1.17 1.47
N ALA A 115 12.12 -0.02 0.97
CA ALA A 115 11.76 1.13 1.80
C ALA A 115 10.54 0.88 2.70
N VAL A 116 9.61 0.02 2.25
CA VAL A 116 8.41 -0.36 3.02
C VAL A 116 8.61 -1.62 3.89
N GLY A 117 9.85 -2.11 4.04
CA GLY A 117 10.23 -3.16 4.99
C GLY A 117 10.20 -4.60 4.45
N PHE A 118 10.21 -4.78 3.13
CA PHE A 118 10.22 -6.08 2.46
C PHE A 118 11.53 -6.33 1.69
N GLU A 119 12.65 -5.77 2.16
CA GLU A 119 13.98 -5.91 1.55
C GLU A 119 14.42 -7.37 1.42
N THR A 120 13.99 -8.23 2.35
CA THR A 120 14.32 -9.66 2.33
C THR A 120 13.70 -10.42 1.14
N LEU A 121 12.66 -9.85 0.52
CA LEU A 121 12.02 -10.39 -0.68
C LEU A 121 12.74 -9.96 -1.97
N MET A 122 13.49 -8.85 -1.95
CA MET A 122 14.09 -8.19 -3.13
C MET A 122 15.53 -8.66 -3.36
N LYS A 123 15.71 -9.90 -3.82
CA LYS A 123 17.04 -10.53 -4.01
C LYS A 123 17.50 -10.61 -5.48
N TYR A 124 16.92 -9.83 -6.38
CA TYR A 124 17.12 -9.95 -7.82
C TYR A 124 17.44 -8.61 -8.47
#